data_AF-A0A7S2U0A4-F1
#
_entry.id   AF-A0A7S2U0A4-F1
#
_cell.length_a   1.000
_cell.length_b   1.000
_cell.length_c   1.000
_cell.angle_alpha   90.00
_cell.angle_beta   90.00
_cell.angle_gamma   90.00
#
_symmetry.space_group_name_H-M   'P 1'
#
loop_
_entity.id
_entity.type
_entity.pdbx_description
1 polymer ?
#
loop_
_entity_poly.entity_id
_entity_poly.type
_entity_poly.pdbx_seq_one_letter_code
_entity_poly.pdbx_strand_id
1 'polypeptide(L)'
;MADLKDYTMEQVLEWLKTIKITDQSLKAIEELKMIGEELVDAEADELMDDGVTGDDAKRIIHAIKSFKPLEDTAEKPTDTAGAAVKKEAPEIKILKAQLAEAEKSYKELVNLKKAMSAITMPVGCILQCKEELNSLPEEKKGPTQKKFTMYVKKRDEVLKKLRELRSTFKEDSENWRAIAEIHEGSMQVVSKNSNYNFGKLVTTHTSRVFREQRAALASIKDAKQKLKKLGAV
;
A
#
# COMPACT_ATOMS: atom_id res chain seq x y z
N MET A 1 12.27 -9.52 -26.70
CA MET A 1 12.54 -9.81 -25.27
C MET A 1 11.25 -9.55 -24.54
N ALA A 2 10.73 -10.52 -23.79
CA ALA A 2 9.55 -10.31 -22.95
C ALA A 2 10.01 -9.74 -21.60
N ASP A 3 9.40 -8.64 -21.17
CA ASP A 3 9.58 -8.10 -19.82
C ASP A 3 8.90 -9.09 -18.84
N LEU A 4 9.37 -9.17 -17.59
CA LEU A 4 8.68 -9.95 -16.55
C LEU A 4 7.22 -9.49 -16.44
N LYS A 5 6.94 -8.21 -16.72
CA LYS A 5 5.58 -7.66 -16.76
C LYS A 5 4.67 -8.33 -17.78
N ASP A 6 5.22 -8.87 -18.86
CA ASP A 6 4.46 -9.49 -19.95
C ASP A 6 4.16 -10.97 -19.68
N TYR A 7 4.66 -11.53 -18.57
CA TYR A 7 4.55 -12.96 -18.30
C TYR A 7 3.10 -13.34 -18.01
N THR A 8 2.63 -14.43 -18.64
CA THR A 8 1.40 -15.11 -18.23
C THR A 8 1.58 -15.73 -16.85
N MET A 9 0.48 -16.12 -16.21
CA MET A 9 0.52 -16.83 -14.93
C MET A 9 1.39 -18.09 -14.99
N GLU A 10 1.29 -18.86 -16.08
CA GLU A 10 2.09 -20.08 -16.28
C GLU A 10 3.59 -19.75 -16.37
N GLN A 11 3.94 -18.68 -17.10
CA GLN A 11 5.33 -18.21 -17.21
C GLN A 11 5.86 -17.66 -15.89
N VAL A 12 5.01 -16.99 -15.09
CA VAL A 12 5.33 -16.54 -13.74
C VAL A 12 5.63 -17.74 -12.83
N LEU A 13 4.76 -18.75 -12.80
CA LEU A 13 4.94 -19.92 -11.96
C LEU A 13 6.21 -20.69 -12.35
N GLU A 14 6.49 -20.83 -13.65
CA GLU A 14 7.70 -21.47 -14.13
C GLU A 14 8.95 -20.68 -13.73
N TRP A 15 8.94 -19.36 -13.88
CA TRP A 15 10.03 -18.51 -13.42
C TRP A 15 10.24 -18.59 -11.90
N LEU A 16 9.17 -18.58 -11.10
CA LEU A 16 9.25 -18.69 -9.64
C LEU A 16 9.86 -20.03 -9.18
N LYS A 17 9.64 -21.13 -9.92
CA LYS A 17 10.34 -22.39 -9.67
C LYS A 17 11.85 -22.27 -9.90
N THR A 18 12.30 -21.50 -10.89
CA THR A 18 13.75 -21.31 -11.16
C THR A 18 14.48 -20.63 -10.01
N ILE A 19 13.81 -19.76 -9.26
CA ILE A 19 14.35 -19.11 -8.05
C ILE A 19 14.04 -19.88 -6.77
N LYS A 20 13.54 -21.12 -6.88
CA LYS A 20 13.30 -22.06 -5.76
C LYS A 20 12.31 -21.52 -4.73
N ILE A 21 11.17 -20.97 -5.18
CA ILE A 21 10.02 -20.69 -4.31
C ILE A 21 9.36 -22.01 -3.90
N THR A 22 8.86 -22.08 -2.67
CA THR A 22 8.20 -23.30 -2.15
C THR A 22 6.86 -23.57 -2.82
N ASP A 23 6.46 -24.84 -2.90
CA ASP A 23 5.18 -25.26 -3.49
C ASP A 23 3.97 -24.60 -2.80
N GLN A 24 4.06 -24.34 -1.49
CA GLN A 24 3.03 -23.62 -0.74
C GLN A 24 2.84 -22.19 -1.26
N SER A 25 3.94 -21.46 -1.42
CA SER A 25 3.93 -20.09 -1.95
C SER A 25 3.55 -20.05 -3.43
N LEU A 26 3.98 -21.03 -4.22
CA LEU A 26 3.58 -21.16 -5.63
C LEU A 26 2.06 -21.38 -5.75
N LYS A 27 1.49 -22.24 -4.91
CA LYS A 27 0.05 -22.49 -4.88
C LYS A 27 -0.74 -21.24 -4.47
N ALA A 28 -0.25 -20.48 -3.50
CA ALA A 28 -0.86 -19.20 -3.13
C ALA A 28 -0.88 -18.22 -4.32
N ILE A 29 0.25 -18.08 -5.02
CA ILE A 29 0.38 -17.23 -6.20
C ILE A 29 -0.51 -17.72 -7.37
N GLU A 30 -0.62 -19.03 -7.57
CA GLU A 30 -1.51 -19.67 -8.56
C GLU A 30 -2.99 -19.44 -8.23
N GLU A 31 -3.39 -19.60 -6.97
CA GLU A 31 -4.76 -19.36 -6.51
C GLU A 31 -5.18 -17.89 -6.70
N LEU A 32 -4.22 -16.97 -6.58
CA LEU A 32 -4.40 -15.54 -6.85
C LEU A 32 -4.35 -15.20 -8.34
N LYS A 33 -3.98 -16.17 -9.19
CA LYS A 33 -3.82 -16.03 -10.64
C LYS A 33 -2.88 -14.88 -11.02
N MET A 34 -1.81 -14.70 -10.25
CA MET A 34 -0.90 -13.59 -10.44
C MET A 34 -0.17 -13.69 -11.78
N ILE A 35 -0.27 -12.63 -12.58
CA ILE A 35 0.50 -12.45 -13.81
C ILE A 35 1.75 -11.60 -13.57
N GLY A 36 2.60 -11.50 -14.59
CA GLY A 36 3.88 -10.80 -14.53
C GLY A 36 3.79 -9.35 -14.04
N GLU A 37 2.86 -8.57 -14.60
CA GLU A 37 2.61 -7.18 -14.18
C GLU A 37 2.28 -7.09 -12.68
N GLU A 38 1.43 -7.98 -12.17
CA GLU A 38 1.01 -7.99 -10.77
C GLU A 38 2.15 -8.41 -9.83
N LEU A 39 2.97 -9.36 -10.27
CA LEU A 39 4.11 -9.83 -9.49
C LEU A 39 5.18 -8.75 -9.36
N VAL A 40 5.42 -7.98 -10.42
CA VAL A 40 6.43 -6.90 -10.43
C VAL A 40 6.05 -5.75 -9.51
N ASP A 41 4.76 -5.43 -9.41
CA ASP A 41 4.25 -4.33 -8.60
C ASP A 41 3.94 -4.74 -7.14
N ALA A 42 3.97 -6.04 -6.83
CA ALA A 42 3.69 -6.55 -5.50
C ALA A 42 4.75 -6.12 -4.46
N GLU A 43 4.31 -5.81 -3.24
CA GLU A 43 5.20 -5.62 -2.09
C GLU A 43 5.33 -6.92 -1.27
N ALA A 44 6.44 -7.07 -0.53
CA ALA A 44 6.68 -8.26 0.29
C ALA A 44 5.57 -8.51 1.32
N ASP A 45 5.05 -7.43 1.91
CA ASP A 45 3.96 -7.50 2.89
C ASP A 45 2.65 -7.97 2.25
N GLU A 46 2.39 -7.60 1.00
CA GLU A 46 1.21 -8.03 0.24
C GLU A 46 1.28 -9.52 -0.09
N LEU A 47 2.44 -10.01 -0.56
CA LEU A 47 2.65 -11.43 -0.82
C LEU A 47 2.47 -12.26 0.47
N MET A 48 2.95 -11.76 1.62
CA MET A 48 2.79 -12.45 2.90
C MET A 48 1.33 -12.53 3.36
N ASP A 49 0.58 -11.44 3.20
CA ASP A 49 -0.86 -11.41 3.50
C ASP A 49 -1.65 -12.39 2.61
N ASP A 50 -1.13 -12.66 1.42
CA ASP A 50 -1.68 -13.54 0.40
C ASP A 50 -1.22 -15.00 0.50
N GLY A 51 -0.50 -15.36 1.59
CA GLY A 51 -0.14 -16.74 1.91
C GLY A 51 1.24 -17.18 1.42
N VAL A 52 2.03 -16.28 0.83
CA VAL A 52 3.44 -16.51 0.52
C VAL A 52 4.25 -16.44 1.81
N THR A 53 5.22 -17.34 1.98
CA THR A 53 6.06 -17.29 3.19
C THR A 53 6.94 -16.04 3.19
N GLY A 54 7.28 -15.52 4.37
CA GLY A 54 8.07 -14.27 4.46
C GLY A 54 9.47 -14.36 3.84
N ASP A 55 10.07 -15.55 3.78
CA ASP A 55 11.34 -15.78 3.11
C ASP A 55 11.18 -15.84 1.58
N ASP A 56 10.10 -16.46 1.09
CA ASP A 56 9.77 -16.48 -0.34
C ASP A 56 9.39 -15.10 -0.85
N ALA A 57 8.59 -14.33 -0.08
CA ALA A 57 8.21 -12.96 -0.44
C ALA A 57 9.44 -12.07 -0.64
N LYS A 58 10.41 -12.11 0.28
CA LYS A 58 11.69 -11.39 0.15
C LYS A 58 12.49 -11.85 -1.07
N ARG A 59 12.53 -13.17 -1.33
CA ARG A 59 13.25 -13.74 -2.46
C ARG A 59 12.64 -13.31 -3.80
N ILE A 60 11.32 -13.28 -3.89
CA ILE A 60 10.57 -12.81 -5.06
C ILE A 60 10.89 -11.33 -5.34
N ILE A 61 10.77 -10.45 -4.34
CA ILE A 61 11.08 -9.02 -4.51
C ILE A 61 12.54 -8.79 -4.91
N HIS A 62 13.47 -9.56 -4.35
CA HIS A 62 14.89 -9.47 -4.72
C HIS A 62 15.14 -9.96 -6.16
N ALA A 63 14.48 -11.04 -6.56
CA ALA A 63 14.60 -11.62 -7.88
C ALA A 63 13.98 -10.73 -8.97
N ILE A 64 12.85 -10.07 -8.70
CA ILE A 64 12.25 -9.05 -9.58
C ILE A 64 13.24 -7.91 -9.85
N LYS A 65 13.88 -7.39 -8.80
CA LYS A 65 14.87 -6.30 -8.91
C LYS A 65 16.14 -6.71 -9.68
N SER A 66 16.41 -8.02 -9.72
CA SER A 66 17.60 -8.61 -10.33
C SER A 66 17.28 -9.34 -11.63
N PHE A 67 16.05 -9.20 -12.13
CA PHE A 67 15.53 -10.00 -13.23
C PHE A 67 16.35 -9.72 -14.50
N LYS A 68 16.92 -10.80 -15.05
CA LYS A 68 17.41 -10.84 -16.43
C LYS A 68 16.48 -11.79 -17.20
N PRO A 69 16.00 -11.40 -18.39
CA PRO A 69 15.05 -12.20 -19.14
C PRO A 69 15.63 -13.58 -19.44
N LEU A 70 14.81 -14.61 -19.29
CA LEU A 70 15.11 -15.96 -19.77
C LEU A 70 15.21 -15.93 -21.30
N GLU A 71 16.30 -16.49 -21.85
CA GLU A 71 16.40 -16.77 -23.28
C GLU A 71 15.41 -17.89 -23.61
N ASP A 72 14.36 -17.55 -24.37
CA ASP A 72 13.33 -18.50 -24.75
C ASP A 72 13.41 -18.80 -26.25
N THR A 73 13.43 -20.09 -26.57
CA THR A 73 13.44 -20.67 -27.91
C THR A 73 12.03 -20.72 -28.49
N ALA A 74 11.85 -20.04 -29.64
CA ALA A 74 10.78 -20.22 -30.66
C ALA A 74 9.32 -19.95 -30.20
N GLU A 75 8.37 -19.44 -31.00
CA GLU A 75 8.29 -19.05 -32.42
C GLU A 75 7.11 -18.05 -32.55
N LYS A 76 7.19 -17.13 -33.50
CA LYS A 76 6.16 -16.09 -33.78
C LYS A 76 5.04 -16.64 -34.68
N PRO A 77 3.84 -16.03 -34.62
CA PRO A 77 3.24 -15.58 -35.87
C PRO A 77 2.82 -14.12 -35.85
N THR A 78 3.01 -13.53 -37.03
CA THR A 78 2.55 -12.22 -37.51
C THR A 78 1.03 -12.15 -37.61
N ASP A 79 0.44 -10.97 -37.34
CA ASP A 79 -0.38 -10.33 -38.37
C ASP A 79 -0.63 -8.83 -38.13
N THR A 80 -0.59 -8.11 -39.24
CA THR A 80 -0.89 -6.69 -39.47
C THR A 80 -2.38 -6.41 -39.55
N ALA A 81 -2.85 -5.25 -39.06
CA ALA A 81 -3.75 -4.35 -39.81
C ALA A 81 -4.18 -3.08 -39.03
N GLY A 82 -4.02 -1.92 -39.68
CA GLY A 82 -5.09 -0.95 -39.91
C GLY A 82 -5.52 -0.03 -38.76
N ALA A 83 -4.90 1.15 -38.67
CA ALA A 83 -5.41 2.27 -37.89
C ALA A 83 -6.64 2.90 -38.56
N ALA A 84 -7.83 2.62 -38.03
CA ALA A 84 -9.02 3.43 -38.22
C ALA A 84 -9.27 4.25 -36.94
N VAL A 85 -9.38 5.57 -37.05
CA VAL A 85 -9.74 6.45 -35.94
C VAL A 85 -11.19 6.18 -35.56
N LYS A 86 -11.42 5.21 -34.67
CA LYS A 86 -12.72 4.91 -34.09
C LYS A 86 -13.06 6.00 -33.06
N LYS A 87 -14.19 6.69 -33.25
CA LYS A 87 -14.82 7.47 -32.18
C LYS A 87 -15.01 6.55 -30.97
N GLU A 88 -14.44 6.93 -29.83
CA GLU A 88 -14.45 6.14 -28.60
C GLU A 88 -15.90 5.89 -28.16
N ALA A 89 -16.24 4.61 -27.94
CA ALA A 89 -17.58 4.24 -27.49
C ALA A 89 -17.88 4.89 -26.13
N PRO A 90 -19.11 5.42 -25.89
CA PRO A 90 -19.47 6.08 -24.63
C PRO A 90 -19.16 5.23 -23.39
N GLU A 91 -19.30 3.91 -23.50
CA GLU A 91 -18.99 2.93 -22.46
C GLU A 91 -17.50 2.88 -22.10
N ILE A 92 -16.60 2.94 -23.08
CA ILE A 92 -15.14 2.99 -22.86
C ILE A 92 -14.77 4.26 -22.10
N LYS A 93 -15.37 5.40 -22.48
CA LYS A 93 -15.12 6.69 -21.82
C LYS A 93 -15.56 6.67 -20.35
N ILE A 94 -16.72 6.06 -20.05
CA ILE A 94 -17.21 5.91 -18.67
C ILE A 94 -16.27 4.99 -17.88
N LEU A 95 -15.88 3.84 -18.43
CA LEU A 95 -14.98 2.89 -17.77
C LEU A 95 -13.59 3.49 -17.49
N LYS A 96 -13.04 4.29 -18.41
CA LYS A 96 -11.76 5.01 -18.18
C LYS A 96 -11.89 6.05 -17.06
N ALA A 97 -13.01 6.76 -16.98
CA ALA A 97 -13.26 7.70 -15.89
C ALA A 97 -13.38 6.98 -14.53
N GLN A 98 -14.09 5.85 -14.48
CA GLN A 98 -14.20 5.00 -13.29
C GLN A 98 -12.84 4.43 -12.86
N LEU A 99 -12.02 3.98 -13.81
CA LEU A 99 -10.66 3.51 -13.54
C LEU A 99 -9.81 4.62 -12.92
N ALA A 100 -9.82 5.82 -13.52
CA ALA A 100 -9.05 6.95 -13.00
C ALA A 100 -9.52 7.39 -11.60
N GLU A 101 -10.82 7.36 -11.32
CA GLU A 101 -11.37 7.64 -9.99
C GLU A 101 -10.94 6.58 -8.97
N ALA A 102 -11.01 5.30 -9.34
CA ALA A 102 -10.59 4.19 -8.46
C ALA A 102 -9.09 4.23 -8.17
N GLU A 103 -8.24 4.51 -9.16
CA GLU A 103 -6.79 4.68 -9.00
C GLU A 103 -6.43 5.87 -8.10
N LYS A 104 -7.15 6.99 -8.27
CA LYS A 104 -6.99 8.16 -7.39
C LYS A 104 -7.37 7.80 -5.96
N SER A 105 -8.54 7.17 -5.77
CA SER A 105 -9.01 6.74 -4.45
C SER A 105 -8.03 5.77 -3.78
N TYR A 106 -7.52 4.79 -4.51
CA TYR A 106 -6.50 3.86 -4.01
C TYR A 106 -5.26 4.58 -3.50
N LYS A 107 -4.69 5.49 -4.30
CA LYS A 107 -3.50 6.28 -3.91
C LYS A 107 -3.75 7.14 -2.67
N GLU A 108 -4.90 7.80 -2.59
CA GLU A 108 -5.29 8.61 -1.43
C GLU A 108 -5.40 7.75 -0.17
N LEU A 109 -6.03 6.58 -0.27
CA LEU A 109 -6.16 5.64 0.84
C LEU A 109 -4.81 5.07 1.28
N VAL A 110 -3.90 4.74 0.34
CA VAL A 110 -2.54 4.27 0.66
C VAL A 110 -1.78 5.32 1.47
N ASN A 111 -1.83 6.57 1.03
CA ASN A 111 -1.21 7.68 1.74
C ASN A 111 -1.83 7.89 3.13
N LEU A 112 -3.15 7.77 3.24
CA LEU A 112 -3.87 7.86 4.49
C LEU A 112 -3.44 6.78 5.50
N LYS A 113 -3.42 5.51 5.09
CA LYS A 113 -2.97 4.38 5.94
C LYS A 113 -1.54 4.61 6.43
N LYS A 114 -0.62 4.98 5.52
CA LYS A 114 0.79 5.25 5.86
C LYS A 114 0.91 6.38 6.90
N ALA A 115 0.19 7.50 6.69
CA ALA A 115 0.21 8.63 7.62
C ALA A 115 -0.42 8.30 8.99
N MET A 116 -1.55 7.59 9.00
CA MET A 116 -2.22 7.17 10.23
C MET A 116 -1.34 6.23 11.05
N SER A 117 -0.70 5.23 10.45
CA SER A 117 0.17 4.31 11.18
C SER A 117 1.41 5.02 11.77
N ALA A 118 1.95 6.01 11.05
CA ALA A 118 3.17 6.71 11.45
C ALA A 118 3.04 7.57 12.73
N ILE A 119 1.82 7.90 13.17
CA ILE A 119 1.61 8.78 14.34
C ILE A 119 1.89 8.10 15.68
N THR A 120 1.75 6.77 15.74
CA THR A 120 1.79 6.00 17.00
C THR A 120 3.16 6.06 17.66
N MET A 121 4.24 5.92 16.88
CA MET A 121 5.60 5.93 17.39
C MET A 121 6.00 7.27 18.02
N PRO A 122 5.84 8.43 17.34
CA PRO A 122 6.11 9.73 17.96
C PRO A 122 5.32 9.95 19.26
N VAL A 123 4.04 9.60 19.29
CA VAL A 123 3.18 9.78 20.47
C VAL A 123 3.66 8.91 21.64
N GLY A 124 3.98 7.63 21.39
CA GLY A 124 4.53 6.74 22.40
C GLY A 124 5.89 7.24 22.95
N CYS A 125 6.78 7.70 22.07
CA CYS A 125 8.08 8.24 22.49
C CYS A 125 7.94 9.55 23.27
N ILE A 126 6.99 10.42 22.94
CA ILE A 126 6.68 11.63 23.70
C ILE A 126 6.27 11.27 25.13
N LEU A 127 5.36 10.29 25.28
CA LEU A 127 4.92 9.83 26.61
C LEU A 127 6.10 9.27 27.41
N GLN A 128 6.91 8.40 26.81
CA GLN A 128 8.10 7.85 27.47
C GLN A 128 9.07 8.96 27.91
N CYS A 129 9.35 9.94 27.04
CA CYS A 129 10.22 11.06 27.39
C CYS A 129 9.65 11.88 28.56
N LYS A 130 8.32 12.08 28.65
CA LYS A 130 7.68 12.75 29.79
C LYS A 130 7.88 11.97 31.09
N GLU A 131 7.67 10.66 31.06
CA GLU A 131 7.88 9.78 32.22
C GLU A 131 9.35 9.84 32.69
N GLU A 132 10.30 9.74 31.75
CA GLU A 132 11.73 9.84 32.04
C GLU A 132 12.11 11.21 32.64
N LEU A 133 11.66 12.31 32.02
CA LEU A 133 11.94 13.67 32.49
C LEU A 133 11.42 13.93 33.90
N ASN A 134 10.34 13.28 34.32
CA ASN A 134 9.81 13.40 35.68
C ASN A 134 10.67 12.63 36.71
N SER A 135 11.41 11.62 36.27
CA SER A 135 12.23 10.75 37.14
C SER A 135 13.71 11.14 37.20
N LEU A 136 14.21 11.90 36.21
CA LEU A 136 15.62 12.25 36.10
C LEU A 136 16.00 13.47 36.96
N PRO A 137 17.19 13.47 37.58
CA PRO A 137 17.81 14.68 38.14
C PRO A 137 17.96 15.77 37.07
N GLU A 138 17.86 17.04 37.47
CA GLU A 138 17.84 18.19 36.55
C GLU A 138 19.06 18.22 35.62
N GLU A 139 20.25 17.86 36.13
CA GLU A 139 21.48 17.89 35.33
C GLU A 139 21.49 16.84 34.20
N LYS A 140 20.65 15.81 34.29
CA LYS A 140 20.56 14.71 33.32
C LYS A 140 19.38 14.85 32.34
N LYS A 141 18.54 15.87 32.47
CA LYS A 141 17.35 16.05 31.61
C LYS A 141 17.68 16.51 30.19
N GLY A 142 18.84 17.15 29.97
CA GLY A 142 19.21 17.75 28.68
C GLY A 142 19.04 16.82 27.46
N PRO A 143 19.59 15.59 27.46
CA PRO A 143 19.42 14.64 26.37
C PRO A 143 17.96 14.22 26.14
N THR A 144 17.21 13.93 27.20
CA THR A 144 15.80 13.51 27.10
C THR A 144 14.90 14.66 26.62
N GLN A 145 15.19 15.90 27.02
CA GLN A 145 14.48 17.09 26.54
C GLN A 145 14.66 17.30 25.03
N LYS A 146 15.86 17.06 24.51
CA LYS A 146 16.14 17.10 23.06
C LYS A 146 15.34 16.01 22.31
N LYS A 147 15.31 14.77 22.83
CA LYS A 147 14.52 13.68 22.26
C LYS A 147 13.02 14.01 22.26
N PHE A 148 12.49 14.51 23.38
CA PHE A 148 11.11 14.95 23.51
C PHE A 148 10.76 15.96 22.39
N THR A 149 11.59 16.99 22.24
CA THR A 149 11.37 18.05 21.24
C THR A 149 11.40 17.51 19.82
N MET A 150 12.33 16.59 19.51
CA MET A 150 12.39 15.91 18.22
C MET A 150 11.10 15.12 17.93
N TYR A 151 10.60 14.34 18.88
CA TYR A 151 9.38 13.55 18.66
C TYR A 151 8.12 14.40 18.60
N VAL A 152 8.05 15.52 19.32
CA VAL A 152 6.97 16.52 19.15
C VAL A 152 6.97 17.03 17.71
N LYS A 153 8.12 17.44 17.17
CA LYS A 153 8.22 17.87 15.76
C LYS A 153 7.77 16.77 14.79
N LYS A 154 8.23 15.53 14.98
CA LYS A 154 7.82 14.39 14.14
C LYS A 154 6.31 14.14 14.20
N ARG A 155 5.70 14.19 15.39
CA ARG A 155 4.24 14.07 15.54
C ARG A 155 3.54 15.17 14.75
N ASP A 156 3.98 16.41 14.92
CA ASP A 156 3.34 17.58 14.29
C ASP A 156 3.46 17.55 12.77
N GLU A 157 4.58 17.05 12.22
CA GLU A 157 4.74 16.78 10.78
C GLU A 157 3.76 15.72 10.27
N VAL A 158 3.56 14.62 11.01
CA VAL A 158 2.56 13.59 10.66
C VAL A 158 1.14 14.18 10.73
N LEU A 159 0.83 14.97 11.77
CA LEU A 159 -0.46 15.64 11.90
C LEU A 159 -0.71 16.68 10.81
N LYS A 160 0.34 17.34 10.31
CA LYS A 160 0.25 18.23 9.14
C LYS A 160 -0.13 17.44 7.89
N LYS A 161 0.57 16.33 7.61
CA LYS A 161 0.25 15.45 6.47
C LYS A 161 -1.17 14.89 6.55
N LEU A 162 -1.60 14.47 7.74
CA LEU A 162 -2.98 14.02 7.95
C LEU A 162 -3.98 15.13 7.65
N ARG A 163 -3.73 16.37 8.09
CA ARG A 163 -4.58 17.53 7.76
C ARG A 163 -4.62 17.83 6.26
N GLU A 164 -3.49 17.73 5.57
CA GLU A 164 -3.41 17.88 4.11
C GLU A 164 -4.21 16.78 3.39
N LEU A 165 -4.13 15.53 3.85
CA LEU A 165 -4.95 14.44 3.31
C LEU A 165 -6.43 14.61 3.63
N ARG A 166 -6.77 15.21 4.78
CA ARG A 166 -8.17 15.42 5.19
C ARG A 166 -8.95 16.23 4.17
N SER A 167 -8.32 17.19 3.48
CA SER A 167 -8.98 18.00 2.46
C SER A 167 -9.26 17.26 1.15
N THR A 168 -8.68 16.07 0.94
CA THR A 168 -8.97 15.23 -0.23
C THR A 168 -10.24 14.39 -0.05
N PHE A 169 -10.71 14.24 1.19
CA PHE A 169 -11.92 13.48 1.52
C PHE A 169 -13.11 14.41 1.75
N LYS A 170 -14.32 13.94 1.41
CA LYS A 170 -15.57 14.68 1.69
C LYS A 170 -15.74 14.89 3.20
N GLU A 171 -16.26 16.05 3.58
CA GLU A 171 -16.31 16.54 4.97
C GLU A 171 -17.10 15.64 5.94
N ASP A 172 -17.96 14.76 5.43
CA ASP A 172 -18.71 13.79 6.23
C ASP A 172 -18.29 12.33 6.04
N SER A 173 -17.22 12.09 5.29
CA SER A 173 -16.72 10.73 5.09
C SER A 173 -16.10 10.17 6.37
N GLU A 174 -16.15 8.85 6.51
CA GLU A 174 -15.52 8.18 7.65
C GLU A 174 -14.01 8.42 7.72
N ASN A 175 -13.34 8.62 6.58
CA ASN A 175 -11.92 8.95 6.52
C ASN A 175 -11.63 10.36 7.01
N TRP A 176 -12.47 11.33 6.66
CA TRP A 176 -12.35 12.69 7.18
C TRP A 176 -12.51 12.72 8.71
N ARG A 177 -13.50 11.99 9.25
CA ARG A 177 -13.73 11.87 10.69
C ARG A 177 -12.58 11.14 11.40
N ALA A 178 -12.11 10.03 10.85
CA ALA A 178 -10.99 9.27 11.40
C ALA A 178 -9.72 10.11 11.51
N ILE A 179 -9.44 10.97 10.52
CA ILE A 179 -8.30 11.89 10.61
C ILE A 179 -8.47 12.88 11.79
N ALA A 180 -9.67 13.41 11.99
CA ALA A 180 -9.98 14.31 13.08
C ALA A 180 -9.77 13.61 14.45
N GLU A 181 -10.31 12.40 14.60
CA GLU A 181 -10.20 11.61 15.83
C GLU A 181 -8.74 11.24 16.14
N ILE A 182 -7.94 10.85 15.13
CA ILE A 182 -6.51 10.58 15.32
C ILE A 182 -5.77 11.86 15.72
N HIS A 183 -6.10 12.99 15.10
CA HIS A 183 -5.48 14.26 15.44
C HIS A 183 -5.77 14.63 16.90
N GLU A 184 -7.02 14.59 17.32
CA GLU A 184 -7.42 14.89 18.70
C GLU A 184 -6.85 13.87 19.70
N GLY A 185 -7.00 12.57 19.42
CA GLY A 185 -6.50 11.49 20.28
C GLY A 185 -4.99 11.58 20.51
N SER A 186 -4.21 11.97 19.50
CA SER A 186 -2.75 12.13 19.64
C SER A 186 -2.33 13.24 20.63
N MET A 187 -3.21 14.22 20.85
CA MET A 187 -2.97 15.35 21.75
C MET A 187 -3.40 15.04 23.19
N GLN A 188 -4.29 14.05 23.38
CA GLN A 188 -4.85 13.66 24.66
C GLN A 188 -4.06 12.54 25.38
N VAL A 189 -2.99 12.02 24.76
CA VAL A 189 -2.15 10.97 25.40
C VAL A 189 -1.31 11.55 26.54
N VAL A 190 -1.68 11.16 27.76
CA VAL A 190 -1.04 11.59 29.02
C VAL A 190 -0.63 10.44 29.95
N SER A 191 -1.04 9.22 29.64
CA SER A 191 -0.78 8.01 30.42
C SER A 191 -0.64 6.78 29.53
N LYS A 192 -0.07 5.69 30.06
CA LYS A 192 0.03 4.39 29.38
C LYS A 192 -1.33 3.87 28.89
N ASN A 193 -2.39 4.04 29.71
CA ASN A 193 -3.74 3.63 29.33
C ASN A 193 -4.29 4.46 28.16
N SER A 194 -4.14 5.78 28.20
CA SER A 194 -4.53 6.64 27.08
C SER A 194 -3.72 6.36 25.81
N ASN A 195 -2.44 5.99 25.94
CA ASN A 195 -1.60 5.60 24.81
C ASN A 195 -2.03 4.27 24.19
N TYR A 196 -2.40 3.28 25.03
CA TYR A 196 -2.97 2.02 24.57
C TYR A 196 -4.28 2.23 23.81
N ASN A 197 -5.19 3.03 24.38
CA ASN A 197 -6.46 3.37 23.73
C ASN A 197 -6.26 4.12 22.42
N PHE A 198 -5.31 5.06 22.38
CA PHE A 198 -4.93 5.75 21.15
C PHE A 198 -4.38 4.78 20.10
N GLY A 199 -3.51 3.85 20.48
CA GLY A 199 -3.03 2.79 19.60
C GLY A 199 -4.18 1.96 19.01
N LYS A 200 -5.14 1.54 19.84
CA LYS A 200 -6.34 0.81 19.40
C LYS A 200 -7.20 1.62 18.42
N LEU A 201 -7.36 2.92 18.66
CA LEU A 201 -8.06 3.84 17.76
C LEU A 201 -7.38 3.88 16.38
N VAL A 202 -6.05 4.07 16.36
CA VAL A 202 -5.27 4.10 15.11
C VAL A 202 -5.36 2.76 14.38
N THR A 203 -5.25 1.63 15.06
CA THR A 203 -5.40 0.30 14.45
C THR A 203 -6.80 0.12 13.86
N THR A 204 -7.84 0.54 14.57
CA THR A 204 -9.24 0.44 14.08
C THR A 204 -9.42 1.19 12.77
N HIS A 205 -8.94 2.43 12.71
CA HIS A 205 -9.06 3.26 11.51
C HIS A 205 -8.17 2.76 10.37
N THR A 206 -6.93 2.37 10.64
CA THR A 206 -6.03 1.84 9.60
C THR A 206 -6.52 0.52 9.01
N SER A 207 -7.11 -0.38 9.82
CA SER A 207 -7.77 -1.60 9.32
C SER A 207 -9.00 -1.31 8.46
N ARG A 208 -9.77 -0.26 8.77
CA ARG A 208 -10.87 0.16 7.90
C ARG A 208 -10.36 0.69 6.57
N VAL A 209 -9.42 1.63 6.60
CA VAL A 209 -8.79 2.20 5.39
C VAL A 209 -8.19 1.08 4.53
N PHE A 210 -7.58 0.06 5.13
CA PHE A 210 -7.07 -1.09 4.38
C PHE A 210 -8.16 -1.90 3.66
N ARG A 211 -9.34 -2.08 4.27
CA ARG A 211 -10.48 -2.72 3.58
C ARG A 211 -10.98 -1.89 2.40
N GLU A 212 -11.04 -0.56 2.56
CA GLU A 212 -11.38 0.36 1.47
C GLU A 212 -10.35 0.31 0.35
N GLN A 213 -9.04 0.22 0.66
CA GLN A 213 -7.98 0.04 -0.33
C GLN A 213 -8.19 -1.23 -1.16
N ARG A 214 -8.51 -2.36 -0.50
CA ARG A 214 -8.80 -3.62 -1.20
C ARG A 214 -9.99 -3.51 -2.13
N ALA A 215 -11.06 -2.82 -1.70
CA ALA A 215 -12.24 -2.59 -2.54
C ALA A 215 -11.92 -1.71 -3.77
N ALA A 216 -11.13 -0.65 -3.58
CA ALA A 216 -10.66 0.20 -4.67
C ALA A 216 -9.78 -0.59 -5.65
N LEU A 217 -8.85 -1.41 -5.15
CA LEU A 217 -8.00 -2.26 -5.98
C LEU A 217 -8.81 -3.27 -6.79
N ALA A 218 -9.81 -3.92 -6.18
CA ALA A 218 -10.72 -4.82 -6.89
C ALA A 218 -11.49 -4.09 -8.02
N SER A 219 -11.92 -2.85 -7.77
CA SER A 219 -12.60 -2.00 -8.76
C SER A 219 -11.67 -1.62 -9.93
N ILE A 220 -10.40 -1.32 -9.65
CA ILE A 220 -9.37 -1.09 -10.68
C ILE A 220 -9.20 -2.33 -11.54
N LYS A 221 -9.09 -3.52 -10.93
CA LYS A 221 -8.94 -4.81 -11.65
C LYS A 221 -10.13 -5.08 -12.56
N ASP A 222 -11.36 -4.92 -12.06
CA ASP A 222 -12.59 -5.11 -12.85
C ASP A 222 -12.69 -4.11 -14.02
N ALA A 223 -12.40 -2.82 -13.78
CA ALA A 223 -12.41 -1.81 -14.83
C ALA A 223 -11.37 -2.08 -15.92
N LYS A 224 -10.14 -2.45 -15.55
CA LYS A 224 -9.09 -2.86 -16.50
C LYS A 224 -9.52 -4.08 -17.31
N GLN A 225 -10.12 -5.09 -16.67
CA GLN A 225 -10.58 -6.29 -17.36
C GLN A 225 -11.71 -5.99 -18.37
N LYS A 226 -12.66 -5.12 -18.00
CA LYS A 226 -13.73 -4.67 -18.90
C LYS A 226 -13.18 -3.89 -20.09
N LEU A 227 -12.23 -2.98 -19.87
CA LEU A 227 -11.57 -2.24 -20.94
C LEU A 227 -10.79 -3.15 -21.90
N LYS A 228 -10.10 -4.16 -21.38
CA LYS A 228 -9.40 -5.18 -22.19
C LYS A 228 -10.38 -5.96 -23.08
N LYS A 229 -11.53 -6.38 -22.53
CA LYS A 229 -12.58 -7.07 -23.31
C LYS A 229 -13.17 -6.20 -24.43
N LEU A 230 -13.17 -4.88 -24.26
CA LEU A 230 -13.64 -3.92 -25.26
C LEU A 230 -12.55 -3.52 -26.27
N GLY A 231 -11.33 -4.06 -26.17
CA GLY A 231 -10.20 -3.71 -27.03
C GLY A 231 -9.73 -2.26 -26.85
N ALA A 232 -9.94 -1.69 -25.65
CA ALA A 232 -9.63 -0.30 -25.32
C ALA A 232 -8.29 -0.13 -24.55
N VAL A 233 -7.66 -1.26 -24.19
CA VAL A 233 -6.35 -1.43 -23.55
C VAL A 233 -5.72 -2.69 -24.12
#